data_AF-A0A2M7AIP0-F1
#
_entry.id   AF-A0A2M7AIP0-F1
#
_cell.length_a   1.000
_cell.length_b   1.000
_cell.length_c   1.000
_cell.angle_alpha   90.00
_cell.angle_beta   90.00
_cell.angle_gamma   90.00
#
_symmetry.space_group_name_H-M   'P 1'
#
loop_
_entity.id
_entity.type
_entity.pdbx_description
1 polymer ?
#
loop_
_entity_poly.entity_id
_entity_poly.type
_entity_poly.pdbx_seq_one_letter_code
_entity_poly.pdbx_strand_id
1 'polypeptide(L)'
;IAAIIGAIGNHEEDYGDVASPISAAVILADKADVHKSRVRNPNTLSFDIHDRINYAAEKSFLRVNKGDKTITLELKIDTTIGSVMEYFEIFLGRMVISRRAANFLGCDFKLEINGVKLL
;
A
#
# COMPACT_ATOMS: atom_id res chain seq x y z
N ILE A 1 -11.05 19.37 -13.19
CA ILE A 1 -9.64 19.01 -13.50
C ILE A 1 -8.70 19.38 -12.36
N ALA A 2 -8.74 20.62 -11.82
CA ALA A 2 -7.89 21.06 -10.71
C ALA A 2 -7.85 20.09 -9.50
N ALA A 3 -9.00 19.55 -9.08
CA ALA A 3 -9.06 18.58 -7.98
C ALA A 3 -8.30 17.26 -8.27
N ILE A 4 -8.29 16.81 -9.52
CA ILE A 4 -7.57 15.58 -9.94
C ILE A 4 -6.07 15.85 -9.96
N ILE A 5 -5.65 16.96 -10.55
CA ILE A 5 -4.24 17.37 -10.59
C ILE A 5 -3.72 17.56 -9.16
N GLY A 6 -4.51 18.20 -8.29
CA GLY A 6 -4.19 18.36 -6.88
C GLY A 6 -4.02 17.02 -6.16
N ALA A 7 -4.90 16.05 -6.40
CA ALA A 7 -4.77 14.71 -5.82
C ALA A 7 -3.50 13.99 -6.28
N ILE A 8 -3.17 14.07 -7.57
CA ILE A 8 -1.93 13.49 -8.13
C ILE A 8 -0.69 14.22 -7.58
N GLY A 9 -0.71 15.54 -7.41
CA GLY A 9 0.44 16.26 -6.87
C GLY A 9 0.74 15.92 -5.40
N ASN A 10 -0.27 15.48 -4.64
CA ASN A 10 -0.20 15.32 -3.19
C ASN A 10 -0.07 13.87 -2.71
N HIS A 11 0.04 12.86 -3.60
CA HIS A 11 0.08 11.44 -3.20
C HIS A 11 1.48 10.90 -2.87
N GLU A 12 2.50 11.75 -2.94
CA GLU A 12 3.90 11.41 -2.70
C GLU A 12 4.17 11.13 -1.20
N GLU A 13 5.12 10.26 -0.86
CA GLU A 13 5.29 9.75 0.51
C GLU A 13 5.99 10.74 1.44
N ASP A 14 7.02 11.42 0.96
CA ASP A 14 7.88 12.30 1.75
C ASP A 14 7.28 13.71 1.91
N TYR A 15 6.60 14.19 0.88
CA TYR A 15 6.13 15.58 0.76
C TYR A 15 4.62 15.70 0.52
N GLY A 16 3.90 14.58 0.31
CA GLY A 16 2.46 14.60 0.08
C GLY A 16 1.65 14.89 1.34
N ASP A 17 0.52 15.56 1.15
CA ASP A 17 -0.46 15.82 2.21
C ASP A 17 -1.85 15.34 1.79
N VAL A 18 -2.67 14.92 2.75
CA VAL A 18 -4.03 14.45 2.46
C VAL A 18 -4.96 15.65 2.27
N ALA A 19 -4.81 16.34 1.14
CA ALA A 19 -5.42 17.64 0.90
C ALA A 19 -6.94 17.59 0.61
N SER A 20 -7.47 16.42 0.24
CA SER A 20 -8.89 16.24 -0.09
C SER A 20 -9.31 14.77 -0.02
N PRO A 21 -10.63 14.46 -0.01
CA PRO A 21 -11.10 13.07 -0.07
C PRO A 21 -10.63 12.32 -1.31
N ILE A 22 -10.46 13.01 -2.44
CA ILE A 22 -9.94 12.42 -3.68
C ILE A 22 -8.45 12.08 -3.52
N SER A 23 -7.66 12.99 -2.94
CA SER A 23 -6.25 12.74 -2.61
C SER A 23 -6.09 11.55 -1.66
N ALA A 24 -6.92 11.47 -0.62
CA ALA A 24 -6.94 10.33 0.30
C ALA A 24 -7.19 9.00 -0.42
N ALA A 25 -8.18 8.96 -1.31
CA ALA A 25 -8.50 7.77 -2.10
C ALA A 25 -7.35 7.40 -3.07
N VAL A 26 -6.70 8.38 -3.70
CA VAL A 26 -5.54 8.15 -4.58
C VAL A 26 -4.35 7.60 -3.82
N ILE A 27 -4.03 8.18 -2.66
CA ILE A 27 -2.95 7.68 -1.77
C ILE A 27 -3.20 6.22 -1.43
N LEU A 28 -4.41 5.90 -0.94
CA LEU A 28 -4.74 4.52 -0.56
C LEU A 28 -4.64 3.55 -1.75
N ALA A 29 -5.11 3.95 -2.93
CA ALA A 29 -5.05 3.11 -4.13
C ALA A 29 -3.61 2.88 -4.62
N ASP A 30 -2.77 3.91 -4.62
CA ASP A 30 -1.37 3.83 -5.06
C ASP A 30 -0.52 3.02 -4.07
N LYS A 31 -0.63 3.33 -2.78
CA LYS A 31 0.23 2.76 -1.73
C LYS A 31 -0.12 1.32 -1.36
N ALA A 32 -1.32 0.85 -1.74
CA ALA A 32 -1.73 -0.54 -1.62
C ALA A 32 -1.18 -1.45 -2.74
N ASP A 33 -0.61 -0.88 -3.83
CA ASP A 33 -0.18 -1.62 -5.01
C ASP A 33 1.18 -2.33 -4.79
N VAL A 34 1.13 -3.42 -4.03
CA VAL A 34 2.24 -4.35 -3.80
C VAL A 34 1.86 -5.71 -4.36
N HIS A 35 2.37 -6.07 -5.53
CA HIS A 35 1.96 -7.31 -6.20
C HIS A 35 2.99 -7.75 -7.24
N LYS A 36 3.08 -9.05 -7.49
CA LYS A 36 4.05 -9.61 -8.45
C LYS A 36 3.92 -9.07 -9.87
N SER A 37 2.73 -8.63 -10.27
CA SER A 37 2.51 -7.99 -11.58
C SER A 37 3.18 -6.63 -11.73
N ARG A 38 3.67 -6.04 -10.65
CA ARG A 38 4.46 -4.79 -10.68
C ARG A 38 5.89 -5.02 -11.13
N VAL A 39 6.40 -6.24 -10.98
CA VAL A 39 7.76 -6.60 -11.36
C VAL A 39 7.82 -6.74 -12.88
N ARG A 40 8.57 -5.84 -13.52
CA ARG A 40 8.77 -5.85 -14.97
C ARG A 40 10.08 -6.53 -15.37
N ASN A 41 11.00 -6.69 -14.42
CA ASN A 41 12.28 -7.32 -14.64
C ASN A 41 12.08 -8.83 -14.87
N PRO A 42 12.40 -9.38 -16.05
CA PRO A 42 12.26 -10.82 -16.30
C PRO A 42 13.38 -11.64 -15.64
N ASN A 43 14.48 -11.01 -15.22
CA ASN A 43 15.64 -11.69 -14.66
C ASN A 43 15.61 -11.67 -13.12
N THR A 44 15.08 -12.75 -12.54
CA THR A 44 14.95 -12.94 -11.08
C THR A 44 16.28 -12.87 -10.34
N LEU A 45 17.41 -13.20 -10.99
CA LEU A 45 18.75 -13.14 -10.37
C LEU A 45 19.23 -11.70 -10.14
N SER A 46 18.58 -10.72 -10.77
CA SER A 46 18.93 -9.30 -10.66
C SER A 46 17.93 -8.50 -9.81
N PHE A 47 17.04 -9.17 -9.09
CA PHE A 47 16.04 -8.50 -8.25
C PHE A 47 16.69 -7.74 -7.11
N ASP A 48 16.33 -6.46 -6.99
CA ASP A 48 16.54 -5.72 -5.75
C ASP A 48 15.48 -6.13 -4.69
N ILE A 49 15.51 -5.48 -3.53
CA ILE A 49 14.56 -5.77 -2.44
C ILE A 49 13.12 -5.43 -2.82
N HIS A 50 12.88 -4.41 -3.66
CA HIS A 50 11.54 -4.02 -4.08
C HIS A 50 10.97 -5.04 -5.07
N ASP A 51 11.76 -5.43 -6.07
CA ASP A 51 11.38 -6.46 -7.03
C ASP A 51 11.10 -7.78 -6.30
N ARG A 52 11.98 -8.19 -5.37
CA ARG A 52 11.81 -9.42 -4.59
C ARG A 52 10.52 -9.44 -3.79
N ILE A 53 10.22 -8.37 -3.04
CA ILE A 53 9.01 -8.33 -2.20
C ILE A 53 7.74 -8.19 -3.06
N ASN A 54 7.78 -7.39 -4.13
CA ASN A 54 6.66 -7.36 -5.06
C ASN A 54 6.44 -8.75 -5.67
N TYR A 55 7.50 -9.45 -6.09
CA TYR A 55 7.41 -10.79 -6.64
C TYR A 55 6.85 -11.81 -5.64
N ALA A 56 7.23 -11.69 -4.36
CA ALA A 56 6.70 -12.50 -3.26
C ALA A 56 5.21 -12.22 -2.97
N ALA A 57 4.71 -11.03 -3.29
CA ALA A 57 3.31 -10.66 -3.06
C ALA A 57 2.38 -11.30 -4.11
N GLU A 58 1.82 -12.46 -3.76
CA GLU A 58 0.90 -13.22 -4.59
C GLU A 58 -0.50 -12.60 -4.69
N LYS A 59 -0.91 -11.85 -3.66
CA LYS A 59 -2.18 -11.13 -3.60
C LYS A 59 -2.00 -9.81 -2.86
N SER A 60 -2.64 -8.78 -3.38
CA SER A 60 -2.90 -7.53 -2.66
C SER A 60 -4.34 -7.12 -2.89
N PHE A 61 -5.06 -6.82 -1.82
CA PHE A 61 -6.44 -6.38 -1.88
C PHE A 61 -6.70 -5.29 -0.83
N LEU A 62 -7.31 -4.18 -1.26
CA LEU A 62 -7.71 -3.11 -0.37
C LEU A 62 -9.22 -3.19 -0.10
N ARG A 63 -9.60 -3.70 1.07
CA ARG A 63 -10.99 -3.89 1.47
C ARG A 63 -11.53 -2.66 2.17
N VAL A 64 -12.66 -2.14 1.69
CA VAL A 64 -13.40 -1.07 2.36
C VAL A 64 -14.62 -1.65 3.06
N ASN A 65 -14.75 -1.40 4.37
CA ASN A 65 -15.92 -1.76 5.15
C ASN A 65 -16.56 -0.50 5.73
N LYS A 66 -17.74 -0.16 5.22
CA LYS A 66 -18.50 1.03 5.65
C LYS A 66 -19.08 0.87 7.06
N GLY A 67 -19.49 -0.33 7.45
CA GLY A 67 -20.09 -0.59 8.77
C GLY A 67 -19.08 -0.38 9.88
N ASP A 68 -17.92 -1.01 9.75
CA ASP A 68 -16.84 -0.94 10.75
C ASP A 68 -15.96 0.30 10.59
N LYS A 69 -16.17 1.09 9.52
CA LYS A 69 -15.33 2.23 9.10
C LYS A 69 -13.85 1.85 8.99
N THR A 70 -13.56 0.77 8.29
CA THR A 70 -12.18 0.30 8.12
C THR A 70 -11.79 0.20 6.64
N ILE A 71 -10.52 0.48 6.38
CA ILE A 71 -9.87 0.23 5.10
C ILE A 71 -8.69 -0.71 5.37
N THR A 72 -8.82 -1.98 4.96
CA THR A 72 -7.83 -3.03 5.27
C THR A 72 -7.03 -3.37 4.03
N LEU A 73 -5.70 -3.25 4.09
CA LEU A 73 -4.80 -3.82 3.09
C LEU A 73 -4.51 -5.28 3.46
N GLU A 74 -4.98 -6.20 2.63
CA GLU A 74 -4.81 -7.65 2.77
C GLU A 74 -3.73 -8.12 1.78
N LEU A 75 -2.62 -8.64 2.30
CA LEU A 75 -1.51 -9.16 1.50
C LEU A 75 -1.34 -10.66 1.72
N LYS A 76 -1.00 -11.36 0.64
CA LYS A 76 -0.45 -12.72 0.71
C LYS A 76 0.98 -12.69 0.19
N ILE A 77 1.94 -12.96 1.07
CA ILE A 77 3.37 -12.95 0.78
C ILE A 77 3.90 -14.38 0.86
N ASP A 78 4.56 -14.83 -0.20
CA ASP A 78 5.36 -16.05 -0.21
C ASP A 78 6.65 -15.84 0.59
N THR A 79 6.65 -16.35 1.82
CA THR A 79 7.77 -16.23 2.77
C THR A 79 9.00 -17.03 2.37
N THR A 80 8.93 -17.86 1.32
CA THR A 80 10.11 -18.52 0.75
C THR A 80 10.90 -17.59 -0.19
N ILE A 81 10.27 -16.51 -0.66
CA ILE A 81 10.87 -15.52 -1.57
C ILE A 81 11.24 -14.24 -0.81
N GLY A 82 10.37 -13.77 0.08
CA GLY A 82 10.59 -12.53 0.85
C GLY A 82 9.83 -12.53 2.16
N SER A 83 10.42 -11.91 3.18
CA SER A 83 9.89 -11.88 4.54
C SER A 83 8.96 -10.69 4.79
N VAL A 84 8.13 -10.82 5.82
CA VAL A 84 7.28 -9.72 6.30
C VAL A 84 8.12 -8.54 6.81
N MET A 85 9.32 -8.80 7.35
CA MET A 85 10.21 -7.76 7.81
C MET A 85 10.78 -6.94 6.65
N GLU A 86 11.20 -7.58 5.56
CA GLU A 86 11.65 -6.89 4.35
C GLU A 86 10.52 -6.07 3.72
N TYR A 87 9.26 -6.53 3.79
CA TYR A 87 8.11 -5.70 3.40
C TYR A 87 8.06 -4.40 4.21
N PHE A 88 8.21 -4.48 5.54
CA PHE A 88 8.21 -3.27 6.37
C PHE A 88 9.42 -2.37 6.11
N GLU A 89 10.59 -2.94 5.82
CA GLU A 89 11.80 -2.17 5.53
C GLU A 89 11.60 -1.19 4.36
N ILE A 90 10.85 -1.60 3.33
CA ILE A 90 10.65 -0.79 2.11
C ILE A 90 9.28 -0.10 2.02
N PHE A 91 8.25 -0.60 2.70
CA PHE A 91 6.88 -0.08 2.55
C PHE A 91 6.30 0.55 3.82
N LEU A 92 7.05 0.66 4.92
CA LEU A 92 6.52 1.29 6.14
C LEU A 92 6.05 2.73 5.90
N GLY A 93 6.80 3.53 5.13
CA GLY A 93 6.40 4.90 4.76
C GLY A 93 5.02 4.95 4.09
N ARG A 94 4.79 4.04 3.13
CA ARG A 94 3.50 3.84 2.45
C ARG A 94 2.35 3.56 3.40
N MET A 95 2.58 2.75 4.42
CA MET A 95 1.55 2.40 5.41
C MET A 95 1.24 3.58 6.32
N VAL A 96 2.25 4.39 6.67
CA VAL A 96 2.06 5.59 7.48
C VAL A 96 1.17 6.61 6.74
N ILE A 97 1.45 6.89 5.46
CA ILE A 97 0.63 7.83 4.69
C ILE A 97 -0.76 7.25 4.38
N SER A 98 -0.88 5.95 4.11
CA SER A 98 -2.17 5.26 3.96
C SER A 98 -3.04 5.37 5.21
N ARG A 99 -2.45 5.25 6.40
CA ARG A 99 -3.15 5.45 7.67
C ARG A 99 -3.66 6.89 7.82
N ARG A 100 -2.85 7.89 7.48
CA ARG A 100 -3.29 9.29 7.49
C ARG A 100 -4.44 9.52 6.51
N ALA A 101 -4.36 8.93 5.31
CA ALA A 101 -5.40 9.04 4.30
C ALA A 101 -6.72 8.38 4.73
N ALA A 102 -6.68 7.19 5.31
CA ALA A 102 -7.87 6.55 5.86
C ALA A 102 -8.50 7.40 6.98
N ASN A 103 -7.68 7.90 7.90
CA ASN A 103 -8.14 8.75 9.00
C ASN A 103 -8.83 10.03 8.49
N PHE A 104 -8.31 10.64 7.42
CA PHE A 104 -8.93 11.79 6.77
C PHE A 104 -10.33 11.47 6.24
N LEU A 105 -10.55 10.24 5.75
CA LEU A 105 -11.85 9.73 5.33
C LEU A 105 -12.73 9.26 6.51
N GLY A 106 -12.28 9.44 7.75
CA GLY A 106 -12.98 8.99 8.95
C GLY A 106 -13.01 7.48 9.12
N CYS A 107 -12.02 6.77 8.56
CA CYS A 107 -11.87 5.32 8.64
C CYS A 107 -10.53 4.93 9.28
N ASP A 108 -10.47 3.76 9.92
CA ASP A 108 -9.22 3.18 10.40
C ASP A 108 -8.52 2.39 9.29
N PHE A 109 -7.23 2.62 9.10
CA PHE A 109 -6.41 1.78 8.22
C PHE A 109 -5.92 0.55 8.97
N LYS A 110 -6.04 -0.63 8.35
CA LYS A 110 -5.57 -1.90 8.90
C LYS A 110 -4.64 -2.59 7.91
N LEU A 111 -3.65 -3.31 8.41
CA LEU A 111 -2.76 -4.13 7.60
C LEU A 111 -2.86 -5.60 8.05
N GLU A 112 -3.20 -6.47 7.11
CA GLU A 112 -3.23 -7.91 7.30
C GLU A 112 -2.28 -8.58 6.30
N ILE A 113 -1.33 -9.38 6.80
CA ILE A 113 -0.39 -10.12 5.97
C ILE A 113 -0.48 -11.59 6.34
N ASN A 114 -0.75 -12.46 5.37
CA ASN A 114 -0.88 -13.90 5.57
C ASN A 114 -1.90 -14.27 6.68
N GLY A 115 -2.98 -13.49 6.81
CA GLY A 115 -4.03 -13.68 7.81
C GLY A 115 -3.71 -13.13 9.21
N VAL A 116 -2.53 -12.53 9.39
CA VAL A 116 -2.11 -11.90 10.66
C VAL A 116 -2.34 -10.40 10.59
N LYS A 117 -3.09 -9.86 11.55
CA LYS A 117 -3.32 -8.41 11.69
C LYS A 117 -2.14 -7.76 12.39
N LEU A 118 -1.59 -6.71 11.79
CA LEU A 118 -0.34 -6.07 12.23
C LEU A 118 -0.56 -4.61 12.67
N LEU A 119 -1.56 -3.94 12.09
CA LEU A 119 -2.00 -2.57 12.37
C LEU A 119 -3.53 -2.52 12.38
#